data_AF-A0A8T4V500-F1
#
_entry.id   AF-A0A8T4V500-F1
#
_cell.length_a   1.000
_cell.length_b   1.000
_cell.length_c   1.000
_cell.angle_alpha   90.00
_cell.angle_beta   90.00
_cell.angle_gamma   90.00
#
_symmetry.space_group_name_H-M   'P 1'
#
loop_
_entity.id
_entity.type
_entity.pdbx_description
1 polymer ?
#
loop_
_entity_poly.entity_id
_entity_poly.type
_entity_poly.pdbx_seq_one_letter_code
_entity_poly.pdbx_strand_id
1 'polypeptide(L)'
;MKTKSKIILAVIFLALISIIVYSILKNNQEVIFNNQVIPKGNTHWHPNIKIIINNQSITIPNNIGVGTGKIIDLPLSGMGMSPTHTHESDGTIHIENKNPSLKPETLTLGYFFDVWDKRFDQNCIFDYCSNNGTLKMYVNEKENFEFRDYIMHDKDKIIIEYSSN
;
A
#
# COMPACT_ATOMS: atom_id res chain seq x y z
N MET A 1 13.35 -4.37 57.82
CA MET A 1 13.19 -5.10 56.53
C MET A 1 11.89 -4.76 55.78
N LYS A 2 10.71 -4.67 56.42
CA LYS A 2 9.41 -4.47 55.73
C LYS A 2 9.28 -3.18 54.90
N THR A 3 9.84 -2.05 55.35
CA THR A 3 9.69 -0.74 54.67
C THR A 3 10.47 -0.66 53.36
N LYS A 4 11.69 -1.20 53.31
CA LYS A 4 12.50 -1.27 52.07
C LYS A 4 11.82 -2.10 51.00
N SER A 5 11.19 -3.23 51.37
CA SER A 5 10.42 -4.08 50.45
C SER A 5 9.18 -3.37 49.89
N LYS A 6 8.47 -2.57 50.69
CA LYS A 6 7.33 -1.76 50.22
C LYS A 6 7.75 -0.68 49.22
N ILE A 7 8.89 -0.02 49.46
CA ILE A 7 9.44 0.99 48.54
C ILE A 7 9.83 0.34 47.19
N ILE A 8 10.50 -0.81 47.23
CA ILE A 8 10.87 -1.56 46.02
C ILE A 8 9.61 -1.96 45.23
N LEU A 9 8.57 -2.49 45.89
CA LEU A 9 7.31 -2.83 45.22
C LEU A 9 6.63 -1.60 44.58
N ALA A 10 6.62 -0.46 45.27
CA ALA A 10 6.04 0.77 44.73
C ALA A 10 6.79 1.26 43.48
N VAL A 11 8.12 1.18 43.48
CA VAL A 11 8.95 1.56 42.31
C VAL A 11 8.68 0.63 41.13
N ILE A 12 8.61 -0.69 41.34
CA ILE A 12 8.29 -1.66 40.29
C ILE A 12 6.89 -1.39 39.72
N PHE A 13 5.91 -1.14 40.58
CA PHE A 13 4.54 -0.87 40.16
C PHE A 13 4.44 0.41 39.31
N LEU A 14 5.13 1.48 39.73
CA LEU A 14 5.19 2.73 38.95
C LEU A 14 5.86 2.52 37.59
N ALA A 15 6.96 1.75 37.53
CA ALA A 15 7.62 1.43 36.28
C ALA A 15 6.70 0.65 35.32
N LEU A 16 5.94 -0.33 35.82
CA LEU A 16 4.95 -1.07 35.03
C LEU A 16 3.84 -0.16 34.50
N ILE A 17 3.32 0.75 35.33
CA ILE A 17 2.34 1.75 34.89
C ILE A 17 2.93 2.62 33.79
N SER A 18 4.16 3.12 33.95
CA SER A 18 4.82 3.95 32.94
C SER A 18 4.99 3.21 31.61
N ILE A 19 5.33 1.91 31.63
CA ILE A 19 5.43 1.08 30.42
C ILE A 19 4.06 0.92 29.76
N ILE A 20 3.01 0.64 30.54
CA ILE A 20 1.64 0.49 30.03
C ILE A 20 1.16 1.81 29.42
N VAL A 21 1.31 2.93 30.12
CA VAL A 21 0.93 4.27 29.65
C VAL A 21 1.71 4.62 28.38
N TYR A 22 3.02 4.37 28.35
CA TYR A 22 3.85 4.57 27.17
C TYR A 22 3.36 3.72 25.98
N SER A 23 3.03 2.44 26.21
CA SER A 23 2.51 1.55 25.17
C SER A 23 1.17 2.03 24.63
N ILE A 24 0.26 2.51 25.47
CA ILE A 24 -1.04 3.05 25.06
C ILE A 24 -0.85 4.31 24.21
N LEU A 25 0.00 5.24 24.68
CA LEU A 25 0.28 6.49 23.97
C LEU A 25 0.89 6.21 22.58
N LYS A 26 1.87 5.31 22.51
CA LYS A 26 2.48 4.88 21.25
C LYS A 26 1.46 4.23 20.31
N ASN A 27 0.60 3.37 20.83
CA ASN A 27 -0.43 2.70 20.01
C ASN A 27 -1.47 3.69 19.45
N ASN A 28 -1.68 4.84 20.09
CA ASN A 28 -2.64 5.86 19.63
C ASN A 28 -2.06 6.81 18.58
N GLN A 29 -0.74 6.82 18.33
CA GLN A 29 -0.14 7.71 17.34
C GLN A 29 -0.46 7.29 15.91
N GLU A 30 -1.05 8.18 15.12
CA GLU A 30 -1.28 7.95 13.69
C GLU A 30 0.04 7.68 12.97
N VAL A 31 0.00 6.75 12.00
CA VAL A 31 1.12 6.56 11.08
C VAL A 31 0.83 7.41 9.87
N ILE A 32 1.71 8.37 9.59
CA ILE A 32 1.62 9.25 8.42
C ILE A 32 2.62 8.75 7.38
N PHE A 33 2.14 8.53 6.16
CA PHE A 33 2.97 8.15 5.01
C PHE A 33 2.42 8.88 3.78
N ASN A 34 3.32 9.45 2.96
CA ASN A 34 2.98 10.34 1.85
C ASN A 34 1.91 11.40 2.20
N ASN A 35 2.07 12.03 3.37
CA ASN A 35 1.15 13.06 3.88
C ASN A 35 -0.29 12.58 4.16
N GLN A 36 -0.52 11.27 4.24
CA GLN A 36 -1.82 10.66 4.52
C GLN A 36 -1.76 9.78 5.77
N VAL A 37 -2.89 9.69 6.48
CA VAL A 37 -3.02 8.80 7.64
C VAL A 37 -3.26 7.37 7.15
N ILE A 38 -2.39 6.46 7.59
CA ILE A 38 -2.45 5.05 7.21
C ILE A 38 -3.34 4.28 8.17
N PRO A 39 -4.28 3.46 7.68
CA PRO A 39 -5.12 2.63 8.53
C PRO A 39 -4.31 1.73 9.47
N LYS A 40 -4.80 1.59 10.69
CA LYS A 40 -4.35 0.57 11.63
C LYS A 40 -5.30 -0.61 11.59
N GLY A 41 -4.76 -1.81 11.40
CA GLY A 41 -5.54 -3.05 11.35
C GLY A 41 -6.00 -3.44 9.94
N ASN A 42 -6.92 -4.40 9.88
CA ASN A 42 -7.31 -5.04 8.63
C ASN A 42 -7.90 -4.03 7.64
N THR A 43 -7.37 -4.05 6.43
CA THR A 43 -7.77 -3.22 5.30
C THR A 43 -8.14 -4.14 4.14
N HIS A 44 -9.32 -3.92 3.56
CA HIS A 44 -9.86 -4.65 2.42
C HIS A 44 -10.44 -3.64 1.43
N TRP A 45 -9.70 -3.31 0.37
CA TRP A 45 -10.08 -2.30 -0.64
C TRP A 45 -10.05 -2.87 -2.06
N HIS A 46 -10.86 -2.27 -2.94
CA HIS A 46 -11.03 -2.67 -4.34
C HIS A 46 -10.90 -1.49 -5.32
N PRO A 47 -9.72 -0.85 -5.45
CA PRO A 47 -9.47 0.06 -6.56
C PRO A 47 -9.46 -0.68 -7.91
N ASN A 48 -9.80 0.04 -8.98
CA ASN A 48 -9.75 -0.48 -10.35
C ASN A 48 -8.73 0.32 -11.18
N ILE A 49 -7.88 -0.38 -11.92
CA ILE A 49 -6.86 0.20 -12.78
C ILE A 49 -7.13 -0.08 -14.25
N LYS A 50 -6.94 0.94 -15.09
CA LYS A 50 -6.88 0.83 -16.54
C LYS A 50 -5.58 1.44 -17.05
N ILE A 51 -4.89 0.72 -17.94
CA ILE A 51 -3.69 1.20 -18.61
C ILE A 51 -3.98 1.32 -20.10
N ILE A 52 -3.66 2.47 -20.69
CA ILE A 52 -3.86 2.78 -22.10
C ILE A 52 -2.51 3.21 -22.69
N ILE A 53 -2.06 2.53 -23.73
CA ILE A 53 -0.81 2.86 -24.44
C ILE A 53 -1.14 3.07 -25.91
N ASN A 54 -0.86 4.26 -26.44
CA ASN A 54 -1.16 4.64 -27.82
C ASN A 54 -2.62 4.29 -28.20
N ASN A 55 -3.56 4.70 -27.36
CA ASN A 55 -5.01 4.46 -27.49
C ASN A 55 -5.43 2.97 -27.43
N GLN A 56 -4.53 2.05 -27.10
CA GLN A 56 -4.84 0.64 -26.90
C GLN A 56 -4.88 0.31 -25.41
N SER A 57 -5.98 -0.29 -24.95
CA SER A 57 -6.09 -0.75 -23.56
C SER A 57 -5.24 -1.99 -23.34
N ILE A 58 -4.42 -1.97 -22.30
CA ILE A 58 -3.57 -3.09 -21.89
C ILE A 58 -4.37 -3.97 -20.92
N THR A 59 -4.39 -5.27 -21.19
CA THR A 59 -4.98 -6.25 -20.26
C THR A 59 -4.16 -6.34 -18.99
N ILE A 60 -4.82 -6.19 -17.85
CA ILE A 60 -4.25 -6.51 -16.55
C ILE A 60 -4.37 -8.03 -16.35
N PRO A 61 -3.26 -8.77 -16.17
CA PRO A 61 -3.31 -10.20 -15.91
C PRO A 61 -4.10 -10.54 -14.64
N ASN A 62 -4.75 -11.69 -14.68
CA ASN A 62 -5.25 -12.31 -13.47
C ASN A 62 -4.10 -12.85 -12.60
N ASN A 63 -4.41 -13.13 -11.33
CA ASN A 63 -3.51 -13.80 -10.39
C ASN A 63 -2.17 -13.08 -10.15
N ILE A 64 -2.08 -11.77 -10.36
CA ILE A 64 -0.91 -10.99 -9.93
C ILE A 64 -0.80 -11.11 -8.42
N GLY A 65 0.38 -11.43 -7.89
CA GLY A 65 0.56 -11.61 -6.45
C GLY A 65 0.02 -12.93 -5.90
N VAL A 66 -0.45 -13.82 -6.78
CA VAL A 66 -0.95 -15.17 -6.47
C VAL A 66 -0.17 -16.24 -7.21
N GLY A 67 -0.06 -16.10 -8.54
CA GLY A 67 0.66 -17.01 -9.43
C GLY A 67 1.39 -16.32 -10.59
N THR A 68 1.01 -15.09 -10.92
CA THR A 68 1.70 -14.19 -11.84
C THR A 68 2.49 -13.15 -11.05
N GLY A 69 3.66 -12.75 -11.56
CA GLY A 69 4.52 -11.76 -10.88
C GLY A 69 5.18 -12.36 -9.63
N LYS A 70 5.32 -11.53 -8.59
CA LYS A 70 5.99 -11.87 -7.33
C LYS A 70 4.97 -12.10 -6.22
N ILE A 71 5.28 -13.06 -5.35
CA ILE A 71 4.54 -13.31 -4.12
C ILE A 71 5.41 -12.83 -2.96
N ILE A 72 5.05 -11.70 -2.35
CA ILE A 72 5.85 -11.00 -1.33
C ILE A 72 4.97 -10.56 -0.15
N ASP A 73 5.60 -10.36 1.01
CA ASP A 73 4.93 -9.87 2.22
C ASP A 73 3.70 -10.70 2.67
N LEU A 74 3.69 -12.00 2.37
CA LEU A 74 2.63 -12.95 2.74
C LEU A 74 2.09 -12.83 4.19
N PRO A 75 2.93 -12.58 5.22
CA PRO A 75 2.42 -12.43 6.58
C PRO A 75 1.42 -11.27 6.75
N LEU A 76 1.47 -10.27 5.87
CA LEU A 76 0.58 -9.11 5.88
C LEU A 76 -0.79 -9.42 5.27
N SER A 77 -0.92 -10.28 4.26
CA SER A 77 -2.24 -10.62 3.65
C SER A 77 -3.00 -11.66 4.46
N GLY A 78 -2.31 -12.69 4.95
CA GLY A 78 -2.95 -13.79 5.69
C GLY A 78 -3.65 -14.86 4.86
N MET A 79 -3.65 -14.75 3.52
CA MET A 79 -4.26 -15.73 2.62
C MET A 79 -3.24 -16.40 1.67
N GLY A 80 -1.95 -16.23 1.92
CA GLY A 80 -0.89 -16.81 1.07
C GLY A 80 -0.72 -16.10 -0.27
N MET A 81 -1.19 -14.85 -0.38
CA MET A 81 -1.04 -13.97 -1.54
C MET A 81 -0.33 -12.68 -1.11
N SER A 82 0.19 -11.92 -2.07
CA SER A 82 0.70 -10.57 -1.80
C SER A 82 -0.44 -9.66 -1.28
N PRO A 83 -0.16 -8.69 -0.38
CA PRO A 83 -1.17 -7.74 0.13
C PRO A 83 -1.97 -7.03 -0.94
N THR A 84 -1.35 -6.73 -2.09
CA THR A 84 -2.03 -6.33 -3.31
C THR A 84 -2.00 -7.47 -4.30
N HIS A 85 -3.14 -7.85 -4.89
CA HIS A 85 -3.21 -8.91 -5.88
C HIS A 85 -4.41 -8.74 -6.82
N THR A 86 -4.51 -9.57 -7.85
CA THR A 86 -5.70 -9.68 -8.71
C THR A 86 -6.22 -11.11 -8.73
N HIS A 87 -7.53 -11.30 -8.86
CA HIS A 87 -8.12 -12.61 -9.17
C HIS A 87 -8.59 -12.68 -10.62
N GLU A 88 -9.05 -11.56 -11.17
CA GLU A 88 -9.59 -11.41 -12.50
C GLU A 88 -8.69 -10.53 -13.38
N SER A 89 -9.02 -10.47 -14.68
CA SER A 89 -8.35 -9.63 -15.67
C SER A 89 -9.12 -8.34 -15.98
N ASP A 90 -10.03 -7.91 -15.10
CA ASP A 90 -10.89 -6.73 -15.27
C ASP A 90 -10.27 -5.44 -14.70
N GLY A 91 -9.05 -5.55 -14.15
CA GLY A 91 -8.32 -4.44 -13.56
C GLY A 91 -8.65 -4.18 -12.08
N THR A 92 -9.48 -5.00 -11.43
CA THR A 92 -9.72 -4.91 -9.98
C THR A 92 -8.46 -5.34 -9.24
N ILE A 93 -7.91 -4.44 -8.43
CA ILE A 93 -6.81 -4.74 -7.50
C ILE A 93 -7.45 -4.98 -6.14
N HIS A 94 -7.21 -6.17 -5.58
CA HIS A 94 -7.56 -6.49 -4.20
C HIS A 94 -6.43 -6.05 -3.29
N ILE A 95 -6.74 -5.20 -2.32
CA ILE A 95 -5.82 -4.85 -1.24
C ILE A 95 -6.35 -5.51 0.03
N GLU A 96 -5.71 -6.58 0.46
CA GLU A 96 -6.04 -7.31 1.68
C GLU A 96 -4.81 -7.31 2.58
N ASN A 97 -4.76 -6.39 3.53
CA ASN A 97 -3.63 -6.22 4.44
C ASN A 97 -4.10 -6.17 5.89
N LYS A 98 -3.53 -7.02 6.75
CA LYS A 98 -3.86 -7.13 8.18
C LYS A 98 -3.49 -5.91 9.00
N ASN A 99 -2.46 -5.17 8.58
CA ASN A 99 -2.05 -3.94 9.24
C ASN A 99 -1.11 -3.12 8.33
N PRO A 100 -1.64 -2.28 7.43
CA PRO A 100 -0.80 -1.51 6.51
C PRO A 100 0.08 -0.50 7.24
N SER A 101 -0.24 -0.09 8.47
CA SER A 101 0.64 0.76 9.28
C SER A 101 2.03 0.16 9.59
N LEU A 102 2.20 -1.17 9.45
CA LEU A 102 3.50 -1.83 9.58
C LEU A 102 4.37 -1.72 8.32
N LYS A 103 3.72 -1.57 7.16
CA LYS A 103 4.36 -1.48 5.85
C LYS A 103 3.49 -0.65 4.89
N PRO A 104 3.42 0.68 5.07
CA PRO A 104 2.47 1.55 4.36
C PRO A 104 2.57 1.50 2.85
N GLU A 105 3.78 1.23 2.32
CA GLU A 105 4.02 1.12 0.88
C GLU A 105 3.15 0.05 0.22
N THR A 106 2.67 -0.95 0.97
CA THR A 106 1.73 -1.98 0.47
C THR A 106 0.39 -1.44 0.00
N LEU A 107 0.04 -0.18 0.33
CA LEU A 107 -1.15 0.50 -0.19
C LEU A 107 -0.89 1.30 -1.47
N THR A 108 0.37 1.40 -1.89
CA THR A 108 0.74 2.26 -3.02
C THR A 108 0.52 1.58 -4.35
N LEU A 109 0.21 2.38 -5.37
CA LEU A 109 0.15 1.90 -6.75
C LEU A 109 1.51 1.34 -7.21
N GLY A 110 2.61 1.95 -6.79
CA GLY A 110 3.96 1.47 -7.07
C GLY A 110 4.20 0.05 -6.54
N TYR A 111 3.74 -0.25 -5.33
CA TYR A 111 3.85 -1.60 -4.76
C TYR A 111 3.08 -2.64 -5.58
N PHE A 112 1.88 -2.32 -6.06
CA PHE A 112 1.17 -3.21 -6.98
C PHE A 112 1.98 -3.52 -8.24
N PHE A 113 2.65 -2.51 -8.82
CA PHE A 113 3.55 -2.72 -9.96
C PHE A 113 4.80 -3.54 -9.62
N ASP A 114 5.33 -3.43 -8.39
CA ASP A 114 6.44 -4.28 -7.92
C ASP A 114 6.02 -5.74 -7.77
N VAL A 115 4.82 -5.99 -7.25
CA VAL A 115 4.18 -7.30 -7.20
C VAL A 115 3.97 -7.85 -8.60
N TRP A 116 3.56 -7.00 -9.55
CA TRP A 116 3.41 -7.39 -10.96
C TRP A 116 4.75 -7.56 -11.69
N ASP A 117 5.87 -7.20 -11.07
CA ASP A 117 7.20 -7.16 -11.72
C ASP A 117 7.22 -6.31 -12.99
N LYS A 118 6.59 -5.14 -12.90
CA LYS A 118 6.50 -4.18 -13.99
C LYS A 118 7.01 -2.82 -13.54
N ARG A 119 7.73 -2.16 -14.44
CA ARG A 119 8.16 -0.78 -14.22
C ARG A 119 6.95 0.15 -14.30
N PHE A 120 6.87 1.04 -13.34
CA PHE A 120 5.97 2.20 -13.36
C PHE A 120 6.67 3.27 -12.56
N ASP A 121 6.83 4.50 -13.03
CA ASP A 121 7.38 5.62 -12.27
C ASP A 121 6.85 6.92 -12.87
N GLN A 122 7.22 8.08 -12.32
CA GLN A 122 6.79 9.37 -12.86
C GLN A 122 7.21 9.60 -14.32
N ASN A 123 8.16 8.83 -14.83
CA ASN A 123 8.69 8.94 -16.19
C ASN A 123 8.26 7.79 -17.09
N CYS A 124 8.02 6.59 -16.57
CA CYS A 124 7.84 5.39 -17.40
C CYS A 124 6.69 4.49 -16.95
N ILE A 125 6.02 3.88 -17.92
CA ILE A 125 5.13 2.72 -17.73
C ILE A 125 5.65 1.59 -18.62
N PHE A 126 6.06 0.49 -18.01
CA PHE A 126 6.82 -0.58 -18.68
C PHE A 126 8.06 -0.03 -19.39
N ASP A 127 8.16 -0.22 -20.71
CA ASP A 127 9.25 0.27 -21.56
C ASP A 127 8.94 1.63 -22.22
N TYR A 128 7.75 2.21 -21.94
CA TYR A 128 7.31 3.47 -22.51
C TYR A 128 7.63 4.62 -21.55
N CYS A 129 8.47 5.55 -21.99
CA CYS A 129 9.02 6.61 -21.15
C CYS A 129 8.77 8.00 -21.73
N SER A 130 8.59 8.98 -20.85
CA SER A 130 8.22 10.38 -21.16
C SER A 130 9.26 11.14 -22.00
N ASN A 131 10.45 10.60 -22.21
CA ASN A 131 11.40 11.14 -23.18
C ASN A 131 10.98 10.89 -24.64
N ASN A 132 10.08 9.93 -24.89
CA ASN A 132 9.57 9.55 -26.22
C ASN A 132 8.04 9.69 -26.34
N GLY A 133 7.40 10.39 -25.41
CA GLY A 133 5.95 10.50 -25.35
C GLY A 133 5.45 11.25 -24.12
N THR A 134 4.15 11.21 -23.90
CA THR A 134 3.49 11.81 -22.74
C THR A 134 2.89 10.71 -21.88
N LEU A 135 3.28 10.66 -20.60
CA LEU A 135 2.70 9.79 -19.57
C LEU A 135 1.79 10.63 -18.67
N LYS A 136 0.56 10.18 -18.45
CA LYS A 136 -0.42 10.80 -17.55
C LYS A 136 -1.06 9.77 -16.65
N MET A 137 -1.46 10.21 -15.47
CA MET A 137 -2.26 9.42 -14.54
C MET A 137 -3.46 10.23 -14.09
N TYR A 138 -4.60 9.57 -14.01
CA TYR A 138 -5.84 10.11 -13.49
C TYR A 138 -6.35 9.21 -12.37
N VAL A 139 -6.87 9.83 -11.32
CA VAL A 139 -7.60 9.13 -10.28
C VAL A 139 -8.95 9.82 -10.10
N ASN A 140 -10.03 9.04 -10.24
CA ASN A 140 -11.40 9.53 -10.16
C ASN A 140 -11.62 10.75 -11.08
N GLU A 141 -11.21 10.59 -12.35
CA GLU A 141 -11.35 11.59 -13.43
C GLU A 141 -10.52 12.87 -13.25
N LYS A 142 -9.68 12.95 -12.21
CA LYS A 142 -8.78 14.09 -11.96
C LYS A 142 -7.35 13.68 -12.22
N GLU A 143 -6.60 14.54 -12.91
CA GLU A 143 -5.16 14.32 -13.13
C GLU A 143 -4.45 14.26 -11.77
N ASN A 144 -3.59 13.25 -11.62
CA ASN A 144 -2.85 12.98 -10.39
C ASN A 144 -1.36 12.83 -10.74
N PHE A 145 -0.51 13.40 -9.89
CA PHE A 145 0.94 13.49 -10.12
C PHE A 145 1.76 12.68 -9.11
N GLU A 146 1.12 11.85 -8.28
CA GLU A 146 1.79 11.02 -7.27
C GLU A 146 2.37 9.74 -7.89
N PHE A 147 1.85 9.29 -9.05
CA PHE A 147 2.29 8.09 -9.77
C PHE A 147 2.48 6.87 -8.85
N ARG A 148 3.71 6.36 -8.70
CA ARG A 148 4.00 5.22 -7.82
C ARG A 148 3.63 5.48 -6.37
N ASP A 149 3.78 6.72 -5.93
CA ASP A 149 3.61 7.10 -4.53
C ASP A 149 2.13 7.28 -4.16
N TYR A 150 1.23 7.18 -5.15
CA TYR A 150 -0.21 7.22 -4.96
C TYR A 150 -0.67 6.11 -4.01
N ILE A 151 -1.22 6.50 -2.86
CA ILE A 151 -1.89 5.57 -1.94
C ILE A 151 -3.30 5.32 -2.47
N MET A 152 -3.56 4.07 -2.86
CA MET A 152 -4.85 3.65 -3.38
C MET A 152 -5.88 3.56 -2.26
N HIS A 153 -7.12 3.93 -2.54
CA HIS A 153 -8.27 3.81 -1.63
C HIS A 153 -9.35 2.92 -2.25
N ASP A 154 -10.31 2.51 -1.41
CA ASP A 154 -11.44 1.72 -1.87
C ASP A 154 -12.20 2.44 -3.00
N LYS A 155 -12.49 1.68 -4.07
CA LYS A 155 -13.27 2.12 -5.25
C LYS A 155 -12.61 3.22 -6.09
N ASP A 156 -11.35 3.55 -5.87
CA ASP A 156 -10.65 4.46 -6.76
C ASP A 156 -10.65 3.92 -8.19
N LYS A 157 -10.87 4.81 -9.15
CA LYS A 157 -10.70 4.53 -10.58
C LYS A 157 -9.42 5.17 -11.06
N ILE A 158 -8.43 4.35 -11.37
CA ILE A 158 -7.09 4.76 -11.77
C ILE A 158 -6.95 4.54 -13.28
N ILE A 159 -6.57 5.58 -14.01
CA ILE A 159 -6.27 5.50 -15.45
C ILE A 159 -4.83 5.97 -15.65
N ILE A 160 -4.00 5.14 -16.27
CA ILE A 160 -2.65 5.51 -16.70
C ILE A 160 -2.65 5.53 -18.23
N GLU A 161 -2.25 6.65 -18.82
CA GLU A 161 -2.22 6.83 -20.27
C GLU A 161 -0.81 7.18 -20.74
N TYR A 162 -0.33 6.48 -21.77
CA TYR A 162 0.88 6.85 -22.49
C TYR A 162 0.57 7.08 -23.97
N SER A 163 1.07 8.18 -24.52
CA SER A 163 1.00 8.50 -25.96
C SER A 163 2.39 8.80 -26.49
N SER A 164 2.84 8.06 -27.49
CA SER A 164 4.11 8.31 -28.19
C SER A 164 4.05 9.63 -28.94
N ASN A 165 5.20 10.30 -29.09
CA ASN A 165 5.34 11.48 -29.93
C ASN A 165 5.20 11.17 -31.43
#